data_AF-A0A2V8L3G4-F1
#
_entry.id   AF-A0A2V8L3G4-F1
#
_cell.length_a   1.000
_cell.length_b   1.000
_cell.length_c   1.000
_cell.angle_alpha   90.00
_cell.angle_beta   90.00
_cell.angle_gamma   90.00
#
_symmetry.space_group_name_H-M   'P 1'
#
loop_
_entity.id
_entity.type
_entity.pdbx_description
1 polymer ?
#
loop_
_entity_poly.entity_id
_entity_poly.type
_entity_poly.pdbx_seq_one_letter_code
_entity_poly.pdbx_strand_id
1 'polypeptide(L)' 'MITLGGRGEIEVAGGKKVAVGPGQINLIEDTTGKGHITRNLGSEDRIAITIPLVDQTAGDPTRR' A
#
# COMPACT_ATOMS: atom_id res chain seq x y z
N MET A 1 -2.24 -2.49 -2.66
CA MET A 1 -2.93 -2.97 -1.44
C MET A 1 -4.41 -2.62 -1.53
N ILE A 2 -5.28 -3.59 -1.26
CA ILE A 2 -6.74 -3.44 -1.26
C ILE A 2 -7.21 -3.69 0.18
N THR A 3 -7.84 -2.72 0.83
CA THR A 3 -8.40 -2.93 2.18
C THR A 3 -9.83 -3.41 2.05
N LEU A 4 -10.14 -4.56 2.67
CA LEU A 4 -11.47 -5.19 2.65
C LEU A 4 -12.24 -4.97 3.95
N GLY A 5 -11.54 -4.84 5.08
CA GLY A 5 -12.13 -4.64 6.40
C GLY A 5 -11.15 -3.94 7.35
N GLY A 6 -11.69 -3.33 8.41
CA GLY A 6 -10.93 -2.52 9.36
C GLY A 6 -10.34 -1.25 8.74
N ARG A 7 -9.48 -0.56 9.49
CA ARG A 7 -8.83 0.69 9.07
C ARG A 7 -7.37 0.76 9.49
N GLY A 8 -6.61 1.63 8.85
CA GLY A 8 -5.20 1.82 9.15
C GLY A 8 -4.68 3.15 8.65
N GLU A 9 -3.38 3.34 8.81
CA GLU A 9 -2.62 4.42 8.21
C GLU A 9 -1.32 3.89 7.58
N ILE A 10 -0.91 4.52 6.49
CA ILE A 10 0.41 4.34 5.88
C ILE A 10 1.21 5.62 6.12
N GLU A 11 2.32 5.49 6.81
CA GLU A 11 3.30 6.57 6.97
C GLU A 11 4.42 6.41 5.94
N VAL A 12 4.63 7.43 5.11
CA VAL A 12 5.71 7.48 4.11
C VAL A 12 6.89 8.31 4.60
N ALA A 13 8.00 8.27 3.87
CA ALA A 13 9.15 9.13 4.12
C ALA A 13 8.73 10.61 4.28
N GLY A 14 9.21 11.26 5.34
CA GLY A 14 8.81 12.62 5.71
C GLY A 14 7.61 12.67 6.66
N GLY A 15 7.14 11.53 7.17
CA GLY A 15 6.13 11.44 8.23
C GLY A 15 4.69 11.71 7.77
N LYS A 16 4.46 11.86 6.46
CA LYS A 16 3.11 12.01 5.92
C LYS A 16 2.33 10.71 6.13
N LYS A 17 1.13 10.84 6.71
CA LYS A 17 0.22 9.72 6.97
C LYS A 17 -0.96 9.75 6.01
N VAL A 18 -1.28 8.60 5.43
CA VAL A 18 -2.43 8.38 4.54
C VAL A 18 -3.35 7.36 5.19
N ALA A 19 -4.60 7.75 5.45
CA ALA A 19 -5.60 6.83 5.98
C ALA A 19 -6.00 5.78 4.94
N VAL A 20 -6.22 4.55 5.39
CA VAL A 20 -6.72 3.45 4.57
C VAL A 20 -7.95 2.79 5.19
N GLY A 21 -8.94 2.48 4.38
CA GLY A 21 -10.20 1.84 4.80
C GLY A 21 -10.85 1.00 3.70
N PRO A 22 -11.96 0.31 4.02
CA PRO A 22 -12.60 -0.65 3.11
C PRO A 22 -12.96 -0.02 1.76
N GLY A 23 -12.72 -0.76 0.67
CA GLY A 23 -12.99 -0.31 -0.69
C GLY A 23 -11.90 0.58 -1.30
N GLN A 24 -10.86 0.94 -0.54
CA GLN A 24 -9.74 1.72 -1.04
C GLN A 24 -8.62 0.84 -1.61
N ILE A 25 -8.18 1.18 -2.82
CA ILE A 25 -7.02 0.59 -3.48
C ILE A 25 -5.88 1.60 -3.42
N ASN A 26 -4.73 1.15 -2.90
CA ASN A 26 -3.55 1.99 -2.71
C ASN A 26 -2.36 1.36 -3.45
N LEU A 27 -1.72 2.13 -4.34
CA LEU A 27 -0.38 1.84 -4.84
C LEU A 27 0.63 2.44 -3.87
N ILE A 28 1.50 1.59 -3.32
CA ILE A 28 2.52 1.98 -2.35
C ILE A 28 3.87 1.59 -2.95
N GLU A 29 4.57 2.57 -3.51
CA GLU A 29 5.87 2.39 -4.14
C GLU A 29 6.90 3.23 -3.39
N ASP A 30 8.03 2.63 -3.06
CA ASP A 30 9.17 3.33 -2.48
C ASP A 30 10.23 3.58 -3.56
N THR A 31 10.23 4.79 -4.10
CA THR A 31 11.19 5.25 -5.11
C THR A 31 12.49 5.78 -4.50
N THR A 32 12.61 5.80 -3.16
CA THR A 32 13.72 6.43 -2.44
C THR A 32 14.53 5.47 -1.57
N GLY A 33 14.08 4.22 -1.39
CA GLY A 33 14.70 3.21 -0.53
C GLY A 33 14.44 3.38 0.97
N LYS A 34 13.51 4.26 1.37
CA LYS A 34 13.20 4.55 2.79
C LYS A 34 12.10 3.66 3.38
N GLY A 35 11.34 3.00 2.52
CA GLY A 35 10.16 2.23 2.86
C GLY A 35 8.98 3.08 3.34
N HIS A 36 8.04 2.40 4.00
CA HIS A 36 6.87 2.98 4.64
C HIS A 36 6.52 2.15 5.89
N ILE A 37 5.74 2.72 6.81
CA ILE A 37 5.21 2.03 7.98
C ILE A 37 3.70 1.89 7.80
N THR A 38 3.18 0.67 7.93
CA THR A 38 1.74 0.42 7.98
C THR A 38 1.31 0.18 9.43
N ARG A 39 0.30 0.91 9.90
CA ARG A 39 -0.28 0.74 11.24
C ARG A 39 -1.77 0.41 11.12
N ASN A 40 -2.20 -0.65 11.81
CA ASN A 40 -3.61 -0.97 11.96
C ASN A 40 -4.22 -0.08 13.05
N LEU A 41 -5.42 0.44 12.82
CA LEU A 41 -6.10 1.36 13.71
C LEU A 41 -7.47 0.83 14.12
N GLY A 42 -7.88 1.07 15.36
CA GLY A 42 -9.16 0.60 15.90
C GLY A 42 -9.07 -0.80 16.51
N SER A 43 -10.23 -1.34 16.87
CA SER A 43 -10.39 -2.63 17.54
C SER A 43 -10.78 -3.78 16.60
N GLU A 44 -11.08 -3.49 15.35
CA GLU A 44 -11.43 -4.48 14.33
C GLU A 44 -10.19 -4.99 13.61
N ASP A 45 -10.23 -6.24 13.16
CA ASP A 45 -9.18 -6.80 12.31
C ASP A 45 -9.10 -6.05 10.98
N ARG A 46 -7.87 -5.75 10.57
CA ARG A 46 -7.62 -5.15 9.26
C ARG A 46 -7.37 -6.26 8.24
N ILE A 47 -8.36 -6.50 7.39
CA ILE A 47 -8.28 -7.48 6.31
C ILE A 47 -7.87 -6.77 5.02
N ALA A 48 -6.76 -7.21 4.41
CA ALA A 48 -6.24 -6.60 3.20
C ALA A 48 -5.62 -7.63 2.25
N ILE A 49 -5.68 -7.31 0.95
CA ILE A 49 -4.97 -8.03 -0.10
C ILE A 49 -3.77 -7.19 -0.53
N THR A 50 -2.59 -7.80 -0.54
CA THR A 50 -1.38 -7.21 -1.10
C THR A 50 -1.01 -7.96 -2.37
N ILE A 51 -0.95 -7.24 -3.48
CA ILE A 51 -0.51 -7.74 -4.78
C ILE A 51 0.83 -7.07 -5.04
N PRO A 52 1.95 -7.83 -5.07
CA PRO A 52 3.24 -7.27 -5.43
C PRO A 52 3.24 -6.90 -6.91
N LEU A 53 3.84 -5.77 -7.24
CA LEU A 53 4.15 -5.42 -8.62
C LEU A 53 5.57 -5.85 -8.93
N VAL A 54 5.77 -6.39 -10.13
CA VAL A 54 7.11 -6.54 -10.70
C VAL A 54 7.70 -5.16 -11.00
N ASP A 55 9.00 -5.09 -11.25
CA ASP A 55 9.64 -3.85 -11.69
C ASP A 55 8.91 -3.28 -12.92
N GLN A 56 8.31 -2.10 -12.75
CA GLN A 56 7.53 -1.41 -13.77
C GLN A 56 8.43 -0.70 -14.80
N THR A 57 9.74 -0.58 -14.52
CA THR A 57 10.72 0.05 -15.42
C THR A 57 11.30 -0.93 -16.44
N ALA A 58 11.30 -2.22 -16.11
CA ALA A 58 11.49 -3.28 -17.09
C ALA A 58 10.23 -3.32 -17.97
N GLY A 59 10.30 -2.74 -19.18
CA GLY A 59 9.17 -2.70 -20.10
C GLY A 59 8.48 -4.06 -20.22
N ASP A 60 7.14 -4.06 -20.22
CA ASP A 60 6.34 -5.29 -20.26
C ASP A 60 6.69 -6.13 -21.50
N PRO A 61 7.29 -7.32 -21.34
CA PRO A 61 7.65 -8.17 -22.48
C PRO A 61 6.42 -8.72 -23.22
N THR A 62 5.23 -8.67 -22.60
CA THR A 62 3.96 -9.12 -23.19
C THR A 62 3.21 -8.02 -23.93
N ARG A 63 3.66 -6.76 -23.80
CA ARG A 63 3.14 -5.61 -24.53
C ARG A 63 4.00 -5.37 -25.78
N ARG A 64 3.86 -6.25 -26.78
CA ARG A 64 4.32 -6.04 -28.16
C ARG A 64 3.16 -6.23 -29.13
#